data_AF-A0A836QH22-F1
#
_entry.id   AF-A0A836QH22-F1
#
_cell.length_a   1.000
_cell.length_b   1.000
_cell.length_c   1.000
_cell.angle_alpha   90.00
_cell.angle_beta   90.00
_cell.angle_gamma   90.00
#
_symmetry.space_group_name_H-M   'P 1'
#
loop_
_entity.id
_entity.type
_entity.pdbx_description
1 polymer ?
#
loop_
_entity_poly.entity_id
_entity_poly.type
_entity_poly.pdbx_seq_one_letter_code
_entity_poly.pdbx_strand_id
1 'polypeptide(L)'
;KKTTIMYRGNLSYDQIRRYLTVLTTREIVARNDAGDYQVTAKGQQILSRVSSVVGVLSDLRTELVAESDSVPAVQSGFREKQAVSAY
;
A
#
# COMPACT_ATOMS: atom_id res chain seq x y z
N LYS A 1 -6.72 26.55 3.49
CA LYS A 1 -6.68 25.89 2.16
C LYS A 1 -6.08 24.49 2.34
N LYS A 2 -6.68 23.43 1.79
CA LYS A 2 -6.15 22.06 1.92
C LYS A 2 -4.92 21.88 1.02
N THR A 3 -3.90 21.15 1.48
CA THR A 3 -2.68 20.87 0.70
C THR A 3 -2.80 19.56 -0.07
N THR A 4 -1.97 19.33 -1.08
CA THR A 4 -1.92 18.08 -1.87
C THR A 4 -1.77 16.84 -0.99
N ILE A 5 -1.00 16.94 0.11
CA ILE A 5 -0.80 15.85 1.07
C ILE A 5 -2.10 15.53 1.82
N MET A 6 -2.91 16.54 2.17
CA MET A 6 -4.22 16.32 2.82
C MET A 6 -5.15 15.50 1.95
N TYR A 7 -5.19 15.79 0.64
CA TYR A 7 -6.04 15.06 -0.29
C TYR A 7 -5.56 13.63 -0.50
N ARG A 8 -4.26 13.42 -0.76
CA ARG A 8 -3.72 12.07 -1.02
C ARG A 8 -3.77 11.15 0.20
N GLY A 9 -3.58 11.70 1.39
CA GLY A 9 -3.63 10.93 2.64
C GLY A 9 -4.99 10.89 3.32
N ASN A 10 -6.02 11.54 2.75
CA ASN A 10 -7.30 11.79 3.41
C ASN A 10 -7.13 12.34 4.85
N LEU A 11 -6.21 13.30 5.01
CA LEU A 11 -5.83 13.85 6.32
C LEU A 11 -6.50 15.19 6.57
N SER A 12 -6.98 15.39 7.80
CA SER A 12 -7.38 16.70 8.31
C SER A 12 -6.16 17.59 8.58
N TYR A 13 -6.39 18.88 8.75
CA TYR A 13 -5.32 19.84 9.03
C TYR A 13 -4.61 19.51 10.36
N ASP A 14 -5.37 19.16 11.39
CA ASP A 14 -4.84 18.82 12.72
C ASP A 14 -4.04 17.51 12.70
N GLN A 15 -4.42 16.56 11.84
CA GLN A 15 -3.65 15.34 11.65
C GLN A 15 -2.30 15.65 11.00
N ILE A 16 -2.28 16.47 9.93
CA ILE A 16 -1.02 16.88 9.31
C ILE A 16 -0.14 17.65 10.28
N ARG A 17 -0.69 18.58 11.06
CA ARG A 17 0.10 19.31 12.08
C ARG A 17 0.74 18.37 13.10
N ARG A 18 -0.01 17.37 13.60
CA ARG A 18 0.52 16.37 14.53
C ARG A 18 1.65 15.56 13.90
N TYR A 19 1.48 15.10 12.66
CA TYR A 19 2.55 14.39 11.95
C TYR A 19 3.78 15.25 11.72
N LEU A 20 3.61 16.48 11.23
CA LEU A 20 4.73 17.42 11.02
C LEU A 20 5.48 17.72 12.32
N THR A 21 4.77 17.82 13.44
CA THR A 21 5.40 17.97 14.77
C THR A 21 6.32 16.79 15.06
N VAL A 22 5.81 15.55 14.95
CA VAL A 22 6.61 14.34 15.18
C VAL A 22 7.80 14.24 14.22
N LEU A 23 7.59 14.52 12.93
CA LEU A 23 8.65 14.46 11.92
C LEU A 23 9.72 15.53 12.17
N THR A 24 9.33 16.71 12.66
CA THR A 24 10.27 17.79 13.00
C THR A 24 11.05 17.46 14.26
N THR A 25 10.39 16.98 15.32
CA THR A 25 11.04 16.56 16.58
C THR A 25 12.05 15.42 16.35
N ARG A 26 11.80 14.56 15.35
CA ARG A 26 12.71 13.47 14.99
C ARG A 26 13.78 13.89 13.96
N GLU A 27 13.81 15.15 13.56
CA GLU A 27 14.73 15.71 12.56
C GLU A 27 14.62 15.02 11.20
N ILE A 28 13.43 14.52 10.86
CA ILE A 28 13.13 13.90 9.56
C ILE A 28 12.78 14.98 8.54
N VAL A 29 12.09 16.02 9.00
CA VAL A 29 11.83 17.25 8.25
C VAL A 29 12.30 18.44 9.08
N ALA A 30 12.68 19.51 8.39
CA ALA A 30 13.03 20.78 9.00
C ALA A 30 12.25 21.91 8.33
N ARG A 31 12.07 23.01 9.05
CA ARG A 31 11.46 24.22 8.51
C ARG A 31 12.56 25.18 8.07
N ASN A 32 12.49 25.67 6.83
CA ASN A 32 13.42 26.69 6.35
C ASN A 32 13.00 28.09 6.82
N ASP A 33 13.82 29.10 6.52
CA ASP A 33 13.56 30.49 6.92
C ASP A 33 12.30 31.10 6.29
N ALA A 34 11.89 30.59 5.11
CA ALA A 34 10.64 30.96 4.46
C ALA A 34 9.40 30.33 5.14
N GLY A 35 9.60 29.41 6.08
CA GLY A 35 8.53 28.72 6.78
C GLY A 35 8.00 27.46 6.08
N ASP A 36 8.67 27.00 5.03
CA ASP A 36 8.37 25.76 4.31
C ASP A 36 9.05 24.55 4.95
N TYR A 37 8.43 23.38 4.82
CA TYR A 37 9.00 22.11 5.29
C TYR A 37 9.87 21.48 4.20
N GLN A 38 11.07 21.06 4.58
CA GLN A 38 12.02 20.35 3.72
C GLN A 38 12.45 19.05 4.40
N VAL A 39 12.70 18.01 3.60
CA VAL A 39 13.22 16.73 4.10
C VAL A 39 14.70 16.90 4.46
N THR A 40 15.11 16.39 5.62
CA THR A 40 16.52 16.43 6.04
C THR A 40 17.30 15.29 5.39
N ALA A 41 18.65 15.29 5.49
CA ALA A 41 19.46 14.15 5.06
C ALA A 41 19.06 12.84 5.78
N LYS A 42 18.79 12.91 7.09
CA LYS A 42 18.28 11.80 7.90
C LYS A 42 16.91 11.33 7.40
N GLY A 43 16.02 12.27 7.08
CA GLY A 43 14.71 11.96 6.53
C GLY A 43 14.80 11.30 5.16
N GLN A 44 15.73 11.72 4.32
CA GLN A 44 15.95 11.10 3.01
C GLN A 44 16.45 9.65 3.13
N GLN A 45 17.35 9.37 4.09
CA GLN A 45 17.80 8.01 4.37
C GLN A 45 16.65 7.11 4.87
N ILE A 46 15.82 7.63 5.77
CA ILE A 46 14.64 6.91 6.27
C ILE A 46 13.64 6.65 5.14
N LEU A 47 13.36 7.67 4.33
CA LEU A 47 12.45 7.55 3.19
C LEU A 47 12.92 6.48 2.22
N SER A 48 14.23 6.45 1.89
CA SER A 48 14.81 5.42 1.04
C SER A 48 14.56 4.01 1.60
N ARG A 49 14.80 3.79 2.89
CA ARG A 49 14.56 2.48 3.53
C ARG A 49 13.08 2.09 3.51
N VAL A 50 12.18 3.02 3.83
CA VAL A 50 10.73 2.78 3.81
C VAL A 50 10.26 2.47 2.38
N SER A 51 10.74 3.21 1.38
CA SER A 51 10.42 2.96 -0.02
C SER A 51 10.86 1.56 -0.48
N SER A 52 12.04 1.09 -0.06
CA SER A 52 12.49 -0.28 -0.35
C SER A 52 11.55 -1.32 0.25
N VAL A 53 11.14 -1.17 1.51
CA VAL A 53 10.20 -2.09 2.17
C VAL A 53 8.84 -2.09 1.46
N VAL A 54 8.32 -0.91 1.12
CA VAL A 54 7.06 -0.79 0.37
C VAL A 54 7.15 -1.45 -1.00
N GLY A 55 8.30 -1.36 -1.67
CA GLY A 55 8.55 -2.08 -2.93
C GLY A 55 8.41 -3.58 -2.76
N VAL A 56 9.16 -4.17 -1.82
CA VAL A 56 9.09 -5.62 -1.54
C VAL A 56 7.68 -6.08 -1.21
N LEU A 57 6.94 -5.33 -0.39
CA LEU A 57 5.55 -5.67 -0.05
C LEU A 57 4.61 -5.58 -1.26
N SER A 58 4.88 -4.68 -2.21
CA SER A 58 4.10 -4.53 -3.43
C SER A 58 4.36 -5.68 -4.40
N ASP A 59 5.62 -6.10 -4.51
CA ASP A 59 6.03 -7.25 -5.33
C ASP A 59 5.39 -8.53 -4.79
N LEU A 60 5.52 -8.78 -3.48
CA LEU A 60 4.90 -9.94 -2.82
C LEU A 60 3.38 -9.98 -3.01
N ARG A 61 2.71 -8.82 -2.90
CA ARG A 61 1.27 -8.74 -3.17
C ARG A 61 0.93 -9.15 -4.60
N THR A 62 1.76 -8.74 -5.56
CA THR A 62 1.53 -9.05 -6.98
C THR A 62 1.69 -10.54 -7.25
N GLU A 63 2.72 -11.16 -6.67
CA GLU A 63 2.94 -12.62 -6.74
C GLU A 63 1.77 -13.40 -6.14
N LEU A 64 1.31 -13.04 -4.94
CA LEU A 64 0.19 -13.71 -4.27
C LEU A 64 -1.13 -13.60 -5.06
N VAL A 65 -1.39 -12.47 -5.71
CA VAL A 65 -2.58 -12.31 -6.56
C VAL A 65 -2.46 -13.18 -7.81
N ALA A 66 -1.30 -13.21 -8.45
CA ALA A 66 -1.06 -14.04 -9.64
C ALA A 66 -1.22 -15.54 -9.36
N GLU A 67 -0.77 -16.02 -8.19
CA GLU A 67 -0.99 -17.42 -7.78
C GLU A 67 -2.47 -17.73 -7.54
N SER A 68 -3.23 -16.80 -6.95
CA SER A 68 -4.66 -17.01 -6.67
C SER A 68 -5.53 -17.13 -7.92
N ASP A 69 -5.15 -16.47 -9.02
CA ASP A 69 -5.84 -16.55 -10.32
C ASP A 69 -5.44 -17.79 -11.15
N SER A 70 -4.44 -18.55 -10.71
CA SER A 70 -3.89 -19.70 -11.45
C SER A 70 -4.49 -21.06 -11.08
N VAL A 71 -5.49 -21.12 -10.19
CA VAL A 71 -6.19 -22.37 -9.84
C VAL A 71 -7.22 -22.72 -10.93
N PRO A 72 -7.02 -23.78 -11.73
CA PRO A 72 -8.01 -24.17 -12.73
C PRO A 72 -9.24 -24.76 -12.02
N ALA A 73 -10.42 -24.25 -12.39
CA ALA A 73 -11.69 -24.84 -12.00
C ALA A 73 -11.71 -26.30 -12.47
N VAL A 74 -11.68 -27.24 -11.52
CA VAL A 74 -11.86 -28.67 -11.80
C VAL A 74 -13.25 -28.83 -12.42
N GLN A 75 -13.32 -29.07 -13.73
CA GLN A 75 -14.56 -29.46 -14.39
C GLN A 75 -15.01 -30.80 -13.81
N SER A 76 -16.02 -30.77 -12.94
CA SER A 76 -16.71 -31.94 -12.42
C SER A 76 -17.55 -32.59 -13.52
N GLY A 77 -16.90 -33.33 -14.41
CA GLY A 77 -17.55 -34.18 -15.39
C GLY A 77 -18.10 -35.46 -14.76
N PHE A 78 -19.15 -35.36 -13.94
CA PHE A 78 -19.96 -36.54 -13.59
C PHE A 78 -20.95 -36.81 -14.73
N ARG A 79 -20.52 -37.70 -15.64
CA ARG A 79 -21.35 -38.25 -16.70
C ARG A 79 -22.33 -39.25 -16.08
N GLU A 80 -23.53 -38.78 -15.76
CA GLU A 80 -24.62 -39.63 -15.25
C GLU A 80 -25.07 -40.59 -16.36
N LYS A 81 -24.62 -41.85 -16.29
CA LYS A 81 -25.18 -42.93 -17.09
C LYS A 81 -26.51 -43.33 -16.45
N GLN A 82 -27.62 -42.75 -16.90
CA GLN A 82 -28.94 -43.32 -16.62
C GLN A 82 -29.06 -44.65 -17.37
N ALA A 83 -29.05 -45.74 -16.61
CA ALA A 83 -29.37 -47.07 -17.08
C ALA A 83 -30.86 -47.14 -17.45
N VAL A 84 -31.13 -47.56 -18.68
CA VAL A 84 -32.45 -47.95 -19.15
C VAL A 84 -32.86 -49.22 -18.39
N SER A 85 -33.88 -49.15 -17.55
CA SER A 85 -34.53 -50.34 -16.98
C SER A 85 -35.77 -50.64 -17.80
N ALA A 86 -35.68 -51.68 -18.62
CA ALA A 86 -36.84 -52.39 -19.15
C ALA A 86 -37.46 -53.24 -18.04
N TYR A 87 -38.77 -53.15 -17.84
CA TYR A 87 -39.76 -54.23 -17.76
C TYR A 87 -41.12 -53.67 -17.36
#